data_AF-A0A1H8ZRT5-F1
#
_entry.id   AF-A0A1H8ZRT5-F1
#
_cell.length_a   1.000
_cell.length_b   1.000
_cell.length_c   1.000
_cell.angle_alpha   90.00
_cell.angle_beta   90.00
_cell.angle_gamma   90.00
#
_symmetry.space_group_name_H-M   'P 1'
#
loop_
_entity.id
_entity.type
_entity.pdbx_description
1 polymer ?
#
loop_
_entity_poly.entity_id
_entity_poly.type
_entity_poly.pdbx_seq_one_letter_code
_entity_poly.pdbx_strand_id
1 'polypeptide(L)'
;MELLQIKTLQRKIAEYPERISKLQARQKLIVTPSATEIGPAIKGMDAYLLFLRAGISSYKKLYEEASVDFAGLNSYIENKKSIGEVVSDSERISLVQIQQYMATIQNYIKIMDSQIDNGEVVKQKLMLAQKQKEAVDVANLLYIIKKGDGYRV
;
A
#
# COMPACT_ATOMS: atom_id res chain seq x y z
N MET A 1 8.09 27.91 -25.90
CA MET A 1 6.75 27.45 -25.41
C MET A 1 6.80 27.18 -23.89
N GLU A 2 7.54 27.96 -23.09
CA GLU A 2 8.28 27.30 -21.98
C GLU A 2 7.95 27.80 -20.57
N LEU A 3 7.92 29.11 -20.31
CA LEU A 3 7.83 29.61 -18.92
C LEU A 3 6.52 29.23 -18.20
N LEU A 4 5.39 29.28 -18.90
CA LEU A 4 4.07 28.98 -18.33
C LEU A 4 3.93 27.48 -17.98
N GLN A 5 4.45 26.60 -18.84
CA GLN A 5 4.39 25.15 -18.63
C GLN A 5 5.21 24.73 -17.41
N ILE A 6 6.40 25.33 -17.22
CA ILE A 6 7.25 25.04 -16.04
C ILE A 6 6.61 25.56 -14.77
N LYS A 7 6.08 26.79 -14.79
CA LYS A 7 5.37 27.33 -13.60
C LYS A 7 4.17 26.46 -13.23
N THR A 8 3.45 25.93 -14.22
CA THR A 8 2.37 24.95 -13.98
C THR A 8 2.92 23.65 -13.39
N LEU A 9 4.03 23.12 -13.91
CA LEU A 9 4.69 21.93 -13.35
C LEU A 9 5.16 22.16 -11.91
N GLN A 10 5.84 23.26 -11.62
CA GLN A 10 6.31 23.60 -10.27
C GLN A 10 5.14 23.79 -9.30
N ARG A 11 4.04 24.40 -9.75
CA ARG A 11 2.80 24.48 -8.96
C ARG A 11 2.24 23.10 -8.66
N LYS A 12 2.15 22.23 -9.67
CA LYS A 12 1.71 20.84 -9.48
C LYS A 12 2.65 20.08 -8.52
N ILE A 13 3.96 20.34 -8.58
CA ILE A 13 4.94 19.75 -7.67
C ILE A 13 4.65 20.13 -6.22
N ALA A 14 4.28 21.39 -5.97
CA ALA A 14 3.93 21.88 -4.64
C ALA A 14 2.66 21.23 -4.05
N GLU A 15 1.83 20.57 -4.87
CA GLU A 15 0.61 19.88 -4.43
C GLU A 15 0.88 18.44 -3.96
N TYR A 16 2.02 17.82 -4.31
CA TYR A 16 2.33 16.44 -3.90
C TYR A 16 2.33 16.20 -2.38
N PRO A 17 2.88 17.08 -1.52
CA PRO A 17 2.85 16.89 -0.07
C PRO A 17 1.43 16.67 0.48
N GLU A 18 0.46 17.45 0.00
CA GLU A 18 -0.93 17.33 0.42
C GLU A 18 -1.55 16.02 -0.09
N ARG A 19 -1.28 15.65 -1.34
CA ARG A 19 -1.77 14.40 -1.94
C ARG A 19 -1.21 13.18 -1.21
N ILE A 20 0.08 13.18 -0.88
CA ILE A 20 0.75 12.14 -0.08
C ILE A 20 0.11 12.09 1.32
N SER A 21 -0.08 13.24 1.96
CA SER A 21 -0.69 13.32 3.30
C SER A 21 -2.11 12.74 3.32
N LYS A 22 -2.91 13.02 2.29
CA LYS A 22 -4.26 12.44 2.12
C LYS A 22 -4.23 10.92 1.99
N LEU A 23 -3.30 10.37 1.23
CA LEU A 23 -3.13 8.90 1.13
C LEU A 23 -2.65 8.30 2.46
N GLN A 24 -1.73 8.95 3.14
CA GLN A 24 -1.24 8.51 4.45
C GLN A 24 -2.38 8.52 5.50
N ALA A 25 -3.23 9.55 5.49
CA ALA A 25 -4.39 9.61 6.37
C ALA A 25 -5.36 8.44 6.10
N ARG A 26 -5.62 8.10 4.84
CA ARG A 26 -6.44 6.93 4.47
C ARG A 26 -5.79 5.61 4.91
N GLN A 27 -4.47 5.48 4.79
CA GLN A 27 -3.74 4.31 5.27
C GLN A 27 -3.92 4.11 6.78
N LYS A 28 -3.91 5.18 7.58
CA LYS A 28 -4.12 5.09 9.04
C LYS A 28 -5.51 4.54 9.41
N LEU A 29 -6.48 4.57 8.50
CA LEU A 29 -7.81 4.01 8.70
C LEU A 29 -7.87 2.50 8.40
N ILE A 30 -6.80 1.91 7.88
CA ILE A 30 -6.72 0.48 7.66
C ILE A 30 -6.50 -0.19 9.02
N VAL A 31 -7.58 -0.75 9.57
CA VAL A 31 -7.57 -1.38 10.89
C VAL A 31 -6.98 -2.79 10.78
N THR A 32 -5.94 -3.06 11.57
CA THR A 32 -5.43 -4.42 11.77
C THR A 32 -6.50 -5.25 12.47
N PRO A 33 -6.88 -6.43 11.94
CA PRO A 33 -7.98 -7.21 12.50
C PRO A 33 -7.63 -7.73 13.89
N SER A 34 -8.56 -7.56 14.83
CA SER A 34 -8.47 -8.04 16.21
C SER A 34 -9.64 -8.97 16.51
N ALA A 35 -9.59 -10.19 16.00
CA ALA A 35 -10.60 -11.21 16.26
C ALA A 35 -10.08 -12.25 17.26
N THR A 36 -10.96 -12.69 18.17
CA THR A 36 -10.67 -13.74 19.16
C THR A 36 -10.96 -15.14 18.65
N GLU A 37 -11.67 -15.26 17.52
CA GLU A 37 -12.02 -16.52 16.87
C GLU A 37 -11.36 -16.64 15.49
N ILE A 38 -10.96 -17.86 15.13
CA ILE A 38 -10.18 -18.14 13.91
C ILE A 38 -10.95 -17.74 12.64
N GLY A 39 -12.23 -18.08 12.51
CA GLY A 39 -13.03 -17.79 11.31
C GLY A 39 -13.17 -16.28 11.05
N PRO A 40 -13.66 -15.49 12.02
CA PRO A 40 -13.67 -14.03 11.92
C PRO A 40 -12.27 -13.41 11.72
N ALA A 41 -11.22 -13.98 12.30
CA ALA A 41 -9.84 -13.53 12.07
C ALA A 41 -9.42 -13.67 10.61
N ILE A 42 -9.72 -14.80 9.96
CA ILE A 42 -9.42 -15.01 8.54
C ILE A 42 -10.14 -13.98 7.67
N LYS A 43 -11.44 -13.75 7.89
CA LYS A 43 -12.21 -12.73 7.16
C LYS A 43 -11.66 -11.32 7.38
N GLY A 44 -11.28 -11.00 8.62
CA GLY A 44 -10.64 -9.73 8.95
C GLY A 44 -9.31 -9.54 8.22
N MET A 45 -8.50 -10.60 8.12
CA MET A 45 -7.26 -10.59 7.36
C MET A 45 -7.49 -10.38 5.86
N ASP A 46 -8.53 -11.00 5.27
CA ASP A 46 -8.88 -10.77 3.87
C ASP A 46 -9.21 -9.30 3.58
N ALA A 47 -10.03 -8.69 4.43
CA ALA A 47 -10.38 -7.27 4.32
C ALA A 47 -9.14 -6.38 4.48
N TYR A 48 -8.32 -6.64 5.49
CA TYR A 48 -7.08 -5.92 5.75
C TYR A 48 -6.13 -5.95 4.54
N LEU A 49 -5.86 -7.14 4.00
CA LEU A 49 -5.00 -7.33 2.83
C LEU A 49 -5.58 -6.64 1.57
N LEU A 50 -6.89 -6.68 1.38
CA LEU A 50 -7.56 -5.96 0.29
C LEU A 50 -7.34 -4.45 0.39
N PHE A 51 -7.50 -3.87 1.58
CA PHE A 51 -7.28 -2.44 1.79
C PHE A 51 -5.83 -2.03 1.58
N LEU A 52 -4.86 -2.85 2.01
CA LEU A 52 -3.44 -2.60 1.73
C LEU A 52 -3.15 -2.59 0.22
N ARG A 53 -3.68 -3.56 -0.53
CA ARG A 53 -3.53 -3.62 -2.00
C ARG A 53 -4.12 -2.40 -2.70
N ALA A 54 -5.30 -1.96 -2.28
CA ALA A 54 -5.92 -0.74 -2.80
C ALA A 54 -5.09 0.51 -2.47
N GLY A 55 -4.50 0.57 -1.27
CA GLY A 55 -3.54 1.59 -0.86
C GLY A 55 -2.32 1.65 -1.78
N ILE A 56 -1.67 0.50 -2.01
CA ILE A 56 -0.51 0.39 -2.93
C ILE A 56 -0.87 0.88 -4.33
N SER A 57 -2.01 0.48 -4.87
CA SER A 57 -2.44 0.94 -6.21
C SER A 57 -2.56 2.47 -6.27
N SER A 58 -3.09 3.09 -5.21
CA SER A 58 -3.21 4.55 -5.11
C SER A 58 -1.84 5.24 -5.08
N TYR A 59 -0.88 4.68 -4.31
CA TYR A 59 0.49 5.19 -4.28
C TYR A 59 1.23 4.97 -5.60
N LYS A 60 1.03 3.84 -6.28
CA LYS A 60 1.62 3.56 -7.61
C LYS A 60 1.17 4.58 -8.65
N LYS A 61 -0.14 4.90 -8.70
CA LYS A 61 -0.66 5.96 -9.59
C LYS A 61 -0.02 7.31 -9.29
N LEU A 62 0.09 7.68 -8.01
CA LEU A 62 0.73 8.93 -7.63
C LEU A 62 2.22 8.96 -7.99
N TYR A 63 2.91 7.83 -7.88
CA TYR A 63 4.31 7.68 -8.30
C TYR A 63 4.47 7.84 -9.81
N GLU A 64 3.61 7.21 -10.61
CA GLU A 64 3.61 7.34 -12.07
C GLU A 64 3.41 8.79 -12.50
N GLU A 65 2.45 9.49 -11.90
CA GLU A 65 2.25 10.93 -12.14
C GLU A 65 3.49 11.75 -11.79
N ALA A 66 4.09 11.51 -10.62
CA ALA A 66 5.31 12.19 -10.18
C ALA A 66 6.50 11.90 -11.11
N SER A 67 6.59 10.67 -11.63
CA SER A 67 7.64 10.28 -12.58
C SER A 67 7.51 11.01 -13.92
N VAL A 68 6.28 11.19 -14.41
CA VAL A 68 6.02 11.97 -15.64
C VAL A 68 6.39 13.44 -15.44
N ASP A 69 5.96 14.04 -14.33
CA ASP A 69 6.28 15.43 -14.00
C ASP A 69 7.80 15.63 -13.80
N PHE A 70 8.48 14.66 -13.19
CA PHE A 70 9.93 14.67 -13.02
C PHE A 70 10.63 14.63 -14.37
N ALA A 71 10.22 13.71 -15.26
CA ALA A 71 10.79 13.61 -16.60
C ALA A 71 10.59 14.91 -17.40
N GLY A 72 9.42 15.54 -17.29
CA GLY A 72 9.13 16.83 -17.91
C GLY A 72 10.04 17.95 -17.41
N LEU A 73 10.14 18.12 -16.08
CA LEU A 73 11.00 19.14 -15.47
C LEU A 73 12.49 18.88 -15.74
N ASN A 74 12.93 17.63 -15.65
CA ASN A 74 14.32 17.25 -15.89
C ASN A 74 14.71 17.52 -17.35
N SER A 75 13.87 17.12 -18.31
CA SER A 75 14.12 17.36 -19.73
C SER A 75 14.22 18.86 -20.03
N TYR A 76 13.37 19.68 -19.40
CA TYR A 76 13.44 21.12 -19.52
C TYR A 76 14.76 21.69 -18.97
N ILE A 77 15.17 21.26 -17.78
CA ILE A 77 16.42 21.71 -17.15
C ILE A 77 17.63 21.30 -17.99
N GLU A 78 17.65 20.08 -18.53
CA GLU A 78 18.73 19.61 -19.40
C GLU A 78 18.79 20.36 -20.72
N ASN A 79 17.64 20.69 -21.32
CA ASN A 79 17.59 21.54 -22.51
C ASN A 79 18.12 22.95 -22.23
N LYS A 80 17.79 23.56 -21.09
CA LYS A 80 18.36 24.86 -20.69
C LYS A 80 19.87 24.81 -20.57
N LYS A 81 20.41 23.76 -19.93
CA LYS A 81 21.85 23.58 -19.79
C LYS A 81 22.54 23.43 -21.14
N SER A 82 21.93 22.70 -22.08
CA SER A 82 22.54 22.44 -23.40
C SER A 82 22.63 23.68 -24.28
N ILE A 83 21.71 24.63 -24.13
CA ILE A 83 21.73 25.93 -24.82
C ILE A 83 22.47 27.03 -24.05
N GLY A 84 23.08 26.71 -22.90
CA GLY A 84 23.84 27.66 -22.07
C GLY A 84 22.96 28.64 -21.28
N GLU A 85 21.66 28.36 -21.14
CA GLU A 85 20.76 29.17 -20.32
C GLU A 85 20.97 28.91 -18.82
N VAL A 86 20.76 29.96 -18.03
CA VAL A 86 20.85 29.87 -16.57
C VAL A 86 19.64 29.11 -16.04
N VAL A 87 19.90 27.96 -15.41
CA VAL A 87 18.92 27.24 -14.61
C VAL A 87 18.77 27.95 -13.26
N SER A 88 17.56 28.36 -12.94
CA SER A 88 17.25 29.03 -11.67
C SER A 88 17.29 28.06 -10.49
N ASP A 89 17.56 28.57 -9.30
CA ASP A 89 17.52 27.77 -8.07
C ASP A 89 16.12 27.21 -7.80
N SER A 90 15.07 27.94 -8.15
CA SER A 90 13.69 27.45 -8.02
C SER A 90 13.45 26.18 -8.85
N GLU A 91 13.96 26.11 -10.08
CA GLU A 91 13.83 24.92 -10.94
C GLU A 91 14.60 23.73 -10.34
N ARG A 92 15.82 23.97 -9.83
CA ARG A 92 16.63 22.94 -9.15
C ARG A 92 15.97 22.42 -7.89
N ILE A 93 15.40 23.32 -7.07
CA ILE A 93 14.68 22.96 -5.85
C ILE A 93 13.46 22.12 -6.19
N SER A 94 12.66 22.50 -7.19
CA SER A 94 11.50 21.71 -7.62
C SER A 94 11.89 20.31 -8.11
N LEU A 95 13.03 20.17 -8.78
CA LEU A 95 13.56 18.87 -9.21
C LEU A 95 13.93 17.98 -8.01
N VAL A 96 14.60 18.54 -6.99
CA VAL A 96 14.93 17.81 -5.76
C VAL A 96 13.66 17.45 -4.97
N GLN A 97 12.70 18.37 -4.88
CA GLN A 97 11.43 18.13 -4.18
C GLN A 97 10.66 16.95 -4.79
N ILE A 98 10.51 16.92 -6.12
CA ILE A 98 9.78 15.82 -6.74
C ILE A 98 10.51 14.48 -6.59
N GLN A 99 11.85 14.46 -6.64
CA GLN A 99 12.64 13.26 -6.32
C GLN A 99 12.39 12.77 -4.88
N GLN A 100 12.35 13.68 -3.91
CA GLN A 100 12.02 13.36 -2.51
C GLN A 100 10.61 12.80 -2.37
N TYR A 101 9.63 13.38 -3.08
CA TYR A 101 8.25 12.88 -3.08
C TYR A 101 8.15 11.49 -3.70
N MET A 102 8.82 11.25 -4.82
CA MET A 102 8.91 9.92 -5.44
C MET A 102 9.52 8.88 -4.49
N ALA A 103 10.62 9.23 -3.82
CA ALA A 103 11.26 8.35 -2.83
C ALA A 103 10.34 8.05 -1.64
N THR A 104 9.62 9.07 -1.16
CA THR A 104 8.64 8.95 -0.08
C THR A 104 7.51 8.00 -0.47
N ILE A 105 6.95 8.16 -1.67
CA ILE A 105 5.89 7.29 -2.19
C ILE A 105 6.38 5.85 -2.32
N GLN A 106 7.58 5.63 -2.84
CA GLN A 106 8.17 4.29 -2.93
C GLN A 106 8.35 3.64 -1.56
N ASN A 107 8.75 4.41 -0.54
CA ASN A 107 8.87 3.89 0.82
C ASN A 107 7.52 3.41 1.35
N TYR A 108 6.44 4.17 1.14
CA TYR A 108 5.10 3.73 1.52
C TYR A 108 4.66 2.46 0.80
N ILE A 109 4.96 2.32 -0.50
CA ILE A 109 4.68 1.10 -1.25
C ILE A 109 5.43 -0.09 -0.62
N LYS A 110 6.73 0.04 -0.35
CA LYS A 110 7.54 -1.03 0.26
C LYS A 110 7.03 -1.45 1.64
N ILE A 111 6.65 -0.48 2.47
CA ILE A 111 6.08 -0.77 3.80
C ILE A 111 4.79 -1.57 3.66
N MET A 112 3.89 -1.17 2.75
CA MET A 112 2.63 -1.88 2.54
C MET A 112 2.82 -3.27 1.93
N ASP A 113 3.73 -3.43 0.97
CA ASP A 113 4.07 -4.74 0.40
C ASP A 113 4.59 -5.67 1.51
N SER A 114 5.47 -5.18 2.39
CA SER A 114 5.92 -5.98 3.55
C SER A 114 4.78 -6.35 4.51
N GLN A 115 3.81 -5.45 4.72
CA GLN A 115 2.63 -5.75 5.52
C GLN A 115 1.74 -6.81 4.86
N ILE A 116 1.62 -6.81 3.53
CA ILE A 116 0.91 -7.84 2.77
C ILE A 116 1.59 -9.19 2.93
N ASP A 117 2.91 -9.26 2.72
CA ASP A 117 3.66 -10.52 2.81
C ASP A 117 3.49 -11.14 4.20
N ASN A 118 3.67 -10.33 5.25
CA ASN A 118 3.46 -10.76 6.63
C ASN A 118 2.00 -11.17 6.88
N GLY A 119 1.03 -10.42 6.35
CA GLY A 119 -0.38 -10.71 6.51
C GLY A 119 -0.81 -12.00 5.82
N GLU A 120 -0.27 -12.32 4.64
CA GLU A 120 -0.53 -13.59 3.94
C GLU A 120 0.02 -14.78 4.74
N VAL A 121 1.22 -14.66 5.31
CA VAL A 121 1.79 -15.71 6.20
C VAL A 121 0.90 -15.93 7.43
N VAL A 122 0.43 -14.86 8.06
CA VAL A 122 -0.48 -14.95 9.22
C VAL A 122 -1.81 -15.61 8.81
N LYS A 123 -2.39 -15.19 7.67
CA LYS A 123 -3.62 -15.78 7.15
C LYS A 123 -3.47 -17.28 6.89
N GLN A 124 -2.38 -17.72 6.28
CA GLN A 124 -2.10 -19.14 6.05
C GLN A 124 -2.05 -19.93 7.37
N LYS A 125 -1.41 -19.37 8.42
CA LYS A 125 -1.38 -19.98 9.75
C LYS A 125 -2.77 -20.08 10.38
N LEU A 126 -3.60 -19.05 10.24
CA LEU A 126 -4.99 -19.08 10.72
C LEU A 126 -5.82 -20.14 9.99
N MET A 127 -5.67 -20.25 8.67
CA MET A 127 -6.35 -21.29 7.88
C MET A 127 -5.92 -22.70 8.29
N LEU A 128 -4.63 -22.91 8.60
CA LEU A 128 -4.13 -24.18 9.12
C LEU A 128 -4.75 -24.50 10.50
N ALA A 129 -4.78 -23.51 11.40
CA ALA A 129 -5.40 -23.66 12.71
C ALA A 129 -6.91 -23.99 12.61
N GLN A 130 -7.61 -23.40 11.64
CA GLN A 130 -9.02 -23.72 11.39
C GLN A 130 -9.20 -25.19 11.02
N LYS A 131 -8.39 -25.71 10.08
CA LYS A 131 -8.45 -27.12 9.68
C LYS A 131 -8.13 -28.07 10.83
N GLN A 132 -7.16 -27.71 11.68
CA GLN A 132 -6.82 -28.50 12.87
C GLN A 132 -7.99 -28.55 13.86
N LYS A 133 -8.65 -27.41 14.10
CA LYS A 133 -9.84 -27.35 14.95
C LYS A 133 -10.96 -28.25 14.40
N GLU A 134 -11.26 -28.14 13.10
CA GLU A 134 -12.27 -28.97 12.43
C GLU A 134 -11.95 -30.48 12.56
N ALA A 135 -10.68 -30.88 12.43
CA ALA A 135 -10.26 -32.26 12.61
C ALA A 135 -10.45 -32.77 14.04
N VAL A 136 -10.13 -31.94 15.04
CA VAL A 136 -10.36 -32.25 16.46
C VAL A 136 -11.85 -32.39 16.76
N ASP A 137 -12.68 -31.49 16.22
CA ASP A 137 -14.13 -31.53 16.39
C ASP A 137 -14.71 -32.84 15.80
N VAL A 138 -14.26 -33.26 14.62
CA VAL A 138 -14.63 -34.56 14.02
C VAL A 138 -14.19 -35.74 14.89
N ALA A 139 -12.96 -35.72 15.40
CA ALA A 139 -12.47 -36.79 16.28
C ALA A 139 -13.30 -36.90 17.58
N ASN A 140 -13.67 -35.76 18.16
CA ASN A 140 -14.54 -35.71 19.34
C ASN A 140 -15.94 -36.27 19.02
N LEU A 141 -16.53 -35.93 17.87
CA LEU A 141 -17.82 -36.48 17.43
C LEU A 141 -17.76 -38.00 17.25
N LEU A 142 -16.72 -38.52 16.60
CA LEU A 142 -16.52 -39.97 16.43
C LEU A 142 -16.37 -40.68 17.77
N TYR A 143 -15.70 -40.04 18.75
CA TYR A 143 -15.57 -40.58 20.10
C TYR A 143 -16.92 -40.67 20.82
N ILE A 144 -17.75 -39.62 20.73
CA ILE A 144 -19.11 -39.59 21.30
C ILE A 144 -19.96 -40.70 20.67
N ILE A 145 -19.91 -40.85 19.34
CA ILE A 145 -20.62 -41.92 18.62
C ILE A 145 -20.14 -43.29 19.10
N LYS A 146 -18.82 -43.50 19.22
CA LYS A 146 -18.23 -44.77 19.68
C LYS A 146 -18.63 -45.13 21.12
N LYS A 147 -18.83 -44.12 21.97
CA LYS A 147 -19.28 -44.33 23.36
C LYS A 147 -20.78 -44.60 23.50
N GLY A 148 -21.54 -44.57 22.40
CA GLY A 148 -22.96 -44.94 22.40
C GLY A 148 -23.91 -43.87 22.92
N ASP A 149 -23.41 -42.66 23.20
CA ASP A 149 -24.25 -41.54 23.67
C ASP A 149 -24.97 -40.82 22.51
N GLY A 150 -24.71 -41.19 21.25
CA GLY A 150 -25.22 -40.51 20.06
C GLY A 150 -26.62 -40.91 19.60
N TYR A 151 -27.06 -42.15 19.85
CA TYR A 151 -28.39 -42.63 19.47
C TYR A 151 -28.81 -43.79 20.38
N ARG A 152 -29.56 -43.48 21.45
CA ARG A 152 -30.51 -44.45 22.01
C ARG A 152 -31.82 -44.26 21.22
N VAL A 153 -32.08 -45.18 20.30
CA VAL A 153 -33.43 -45.41 19.73
C VAL A 153 -34.24 -46.22 20.74
#